data_AF-A0A4Q7VQ40-F1
#
_entry.id   AF-A0A4Q7VQ40-F1
#
_cell.length_a   1.000
_cell.length_b   1.000
_cell.length_c   1.000
_cell.angle_alpha   90.00
_cell.angle_beta   90.00
_cell.angle_gamma   90.00
#
_symmetry.space_group_name_H-M   'P 1'
#
loop_
_entity.id
_entity.type
_entity.pdbx_description
1 polymer ?
#
loop_
_entity_poly.entity_id
_entity_poly.type
_entity_poly.pdbx_seq_one_letter_code
_entity_poly.pdbx_strand_id
1 'polypeptide(L)'
;MNIRFKKISSAIAIGLALSVPLIQGCASTSNDPRAIAAVEDKPFNAWFDNLVNQIQADPKYKRIPIDTKVQQNEFLVWLHDAYRKKTSKQELTQKINSTYPGHAYEAAFIASKLP
;
A
#
# COMPACT_ATOMS: atom_id res chain seq x y z
N MET A 1 12.13 59.59 -40.55
CA MET A 1 12.40 60.59 -39.50
C MET A 1 11.14 60.83 -38.68
N ASN A 2 11.05 60.23 -37.49
CA ASN A 2 10.62 60.83 -36.23
C ASN A 2 10.28 59.75 -35.20
N ILE A 3 11.18 59.66 -34.23
CA ILE A 3 11.23 58.75 -33.10
C ILE A 3 10.41 59.38 -31.97
N ARG A 4 9.60 58.60 -31.23
CA ARG A 4 9.20 58.95 -29.86
C ARG A 4 9.11 57.72 -28.96
N PHE A 5 10.20 57.45 -28.25
CA PHE A 5 10.26 56.55 -27.09
C PHE A 5 9.48 57.18 -25.92
N LYS A 6 8.55 56.42 -25.32
CA LYS A 6 7.92 56.80 -24.05
C LYS A 6 8.52 56.01 -22.89
N LYS A 7 9.35 56.74 -22.15
CA LYS A 7 9.74 56.70 -20.73
C LYS A 7 9.35 55.48 -19.89
N ILE A 8 10.41 54.86 -19.36
CA ILE A 8 10.49 54.00 -18.18
C ILE A 8 10.09 54.80 -16.94
N SER A 9 9.23 54.23 -16.10
CA SER A 9 9.10 54.63 -14.69
C SER A 9 9.18 53.38 -13.83
N SER A 10 10.19 53.39 -12.97
CA SER A 10 10.55 52.35 -12.01
C SER A 10 9.93 52.65 -10.63
N ALA A 11 10.06 51.67 -9.73
CA ALA A 11 9.60 51.59 -8.34
C ALA A 11 8.08 51.31 -8.18
N ILE A 12 7.65 50.31 -7.41
CA ILE A 12 7.96 50.09 -6.00
C ILE A 12 8.06 48.58 -5.69
N ALA A 13 9.10 48.21 -4.95
CA ALA A 13 9.24 46.93 -4.25
C ALA A 13 8.51 46.99 -2.90
N ILE A 14 7.91 45.87 -2.48
CA ILE A 14 7.60 45.35 -1.13
C ILE A 14 6.72 44.12 -1.45
N GLY A 15 7.13 42.86 -1.29
CA GLY A 15 7.78 42.25 -0.14
C GLY A 15 6.74 41.45 0.62
N LEU A 16 6.73 40.12 0.48
CA LEU A 16 6.25 39.19 1.52
C LEU A 16 6.82 37.80 1.25
N ALA A 17 7.76 37.44 2.11
CA ALA A 17 8.26 36.09 2.30
C ALA A 17 7.11 35.14 2.64
N LEU A 18 7.23 33.88 2.21
CA LEU A 18 7.46 32.75 3.12
C LEU A 18 7.49 31.47 2.28
N SER A 19 8.70 30.97 2.11
CA SER A 19 9.00 29.58 1.85
C SER A 19 8.23 28.65 2.79
N VAL A 20 7.39 27.79 2.25
CA VAL A 20 7.24 26.43 2.78
C VAL A 20 7.10 25.51 1.56
N PRO A 21 8.11 24.69 1.23
CA PRO A 21 7.82 23.54 0.38
C PRO A 21 6.76 22.75 1.14
N LEU A 22 5.62 22.50 0.51
CA LEU A 22 4.70 21.46 0.96
C LEU A 22 5.43 20.13 0.77
N ILE A 23 6.39 19.86 1.63
CA ILE A 23 6.73 18.51 2.03
C ILE A 23 5.45 18.08 2.73
N GLN A 24 4.51 17.52 1.95
CA GLN A 24 3.55 16.59 2.51
C GLN A 24 4.42 15.52 3.15
N GLY A 25 4.74 15.74 4.43
CA GLY A 25 5.46 14.79 5.22
C GLY A 25 4.74 13.48 5.03
N CYS A 26 5.49 12.46 4.67
CA CYS A 26 5.07 11.07 4.73
C CYS A 26 4.73 10.75 6.19
N ALA A 27 3.64 11.30 6.71
CA ALA A 27 2.95 10.77 7.85
C ALA A 27 2.28 9.52 7.32
N SER A 28 3.05 8.44 7.31
CA SER A 28 2.58 7.08 7.13
C SER A 28 1.70 6.73 8.32
N THR A 29 0.55 7.39 8.44
CA THR A 29 -0.49 6.99 9.38
C THR A 29 -0.89 5.59 8.98
N SER A 30 -0.59 4.63 9.85
CA SER A 30 -0.83 3.19 9.73
C SER A 30 -2.32 2.82 9.66
N ASN A 31 -3.17 3.75 9.26
CA ASN A 31 -4.62 3.67 9.22
C ASN A 31 -5.05 3.68 7.74
N ASP A 32 -4.63 2.66 6.99
CA ASP A 32 -5.16 2.43 5.64
C ASP A 32 -6.65 2.04 5.79
N PRO A 33 -7.61 2.82 5.25
CA PRO A 33 -9.04 2.49 5.35
C PRO A 33 -9.39 1.12 4.81
N ARG A 34 -8.61 0.60 3.84
CA ARG A 34 -8.81 -0.74 3.27
C ARG A 34 -8.41 -1.82 4.26
N ALA A 35 -7.33 -1.60 5.02
CA ALA A 35 -6.91 -2.53 6.06
C ALA A 35 -7.92 -2.54 7.22
N ILE A 36 -8.50 -1.39 7.56
CA ILE A 36 -9.60 -1.30 8.53
C ILE A 36 -10.81 -2.08 8.01
N ALA A 37 -11.23 -1.87 6.77
CA ALA A 37 -12.34 -2.61 6.17
C ALA A 37 -12.10 -4.13 6.15
N ALA A 38 -10.86 -4.57 5.93
CA ALA A 38 -10.48 -5.98 6.04
C ALA A 38 -10.63 -6.50 7.48
N VAL A 39 -10.14 -5.76 8.47
CA VAL A 39 -10.26 -6.12 9.90
C VAL A 39 -11.72 -6.13 10.38
N GLU A 40 -12.60 -5.29 9.84
CA GLU A 40 -14.02 -5.26 10.21
C GLU A 40 -14.86 -6.35 9.52
N ASP A 41 -14.32 -6.98 8.48
CA ASP A 41 -14.98 -8.02 7.69
C ASP A 41 -14.95 -9.38 8.43
N LYS A 42 -16.01 -9.67 9.19
CA LYS A 42 -16.12 -10.90 10.00
C LYS A 42 -15.92 -12.20 9.19
N PRO A 43 -16.59 -12.42 8.03
CA PRO A 43 -16.33 -13.59 7.19
C PRO A 43 -14.87 -13.73 6.78
N PHE A 44 -14.21 -12.62 6.43
CA PHE A 44 -12.81 -12.63 6.06
C PHE A 44 -11.90 -13.00 7.25
N ASN A 45 -12.13 -12.43 8.43
CA ASN A 45 -11.33 -12.78 9.61
C ASN A 45 -11.48 -14.25 9.99
N ALA A 46 -12.68 -14.81 9.96
CA ALA A 46 -12.89 -16.23 10.24
C ALA A 46 -12.14 -17.13 9.26
N TRP A 47 -12.10 -16.75 7.98
CA TRP A 47 -11.28 -17.42 6.98
C TRP A 47 -9.78 -17.23 7.24
N PHE A 48 -9.35 -16.02 7.58
CA PHE A 48 -7.96 -15.68 7.84
C PHE A 48 -7.41 -16.45 9.07
N ASP A 49 -8.18 -16.54 10.15
CA ASP A 49 -7.82 -17.34 11.33
C ASP A 49 -7.65 -18.82 10.98
N ASN A 50 -8.54 -19.36 10.14
CA ASN A 50 -8.41 -20.72 9.63
C ASN A 50 -7.15 -20.88 8.75
N LEU A 51 -6.84 -19.91 7.90
CA LEU A 51 -5.60 -19.90 7.11
C LEU A 51 -4.37 -19.92 8.04
N VAL A 52 -4.35 -19.10 9.09
CA VAL A 52 -3.24 -19.07 10.07
C VAL A 52 -3.07 -20.44 10.73
N ASN A 53 -4.15 -21.10 11.13
CA ASN A 53 -4.08 -22.46 11.70
C ASN A 53 -3.50 -23.47 10.69
N GLN A 54 -3.90 -23.37 9.42
CA GLN A 54 -3.36 -24.25 8.36
C GLN A 54 -1.89 -23.97 8.06
N ILE A 55 -1.44 -22.71 8.16
CA ILE A 55 -0.04 -22.33 8.04
C ILE A 55 0.79 -22.94 9.17
N GLN A 56 0.31 -22.84 10.42
CA GLN A 56 1.01 -23.41 11.58
C GLN A 56 1.12 -24.94 11.50
N ALA A 57 0.16 -25.60 10.87
CA ALA A 57 0.17 -27.05 10.68
C ALA A 57 1.04 -27.52 9.50
N ASP A 58 1.50 -26.61 8.62
CA ASP A 58 2.31 -26.97 7.45
C ASP A 58 3.82 -26.85 7.76
N PRO A 59 4.56 -27.98 7.86
CA PRO A 59 5.99 -27.95 8.17
C PRO A 59 6.85 -27.38 7.04
N LYS A 60 6.31 -27.23 5.82
CA LYS A 60 7.02 -26.65 4.68
C LYS A 60 6.86 -25.13 4.60
N TYR A 61 5.88 -24.58 5.31
CA TYR A 61 5.57 -23.15 5.24
C TYR A 61 6.64 -22.32 5.95
N LYS A 62 7.27 -21.43 5.21
CA LYS A 62 8.25 -20.47 5.73
C LYS A 62 7.57 -19.13 6.00
N ARG A 63 7.87 -18.51 7.14
CA ARG A 63 7.37 -17.16 7.45
C ARG A 63 7.81 -16.17 6.36
N ILE A 64 6.84 -15.53 5.71
CA ILE A 64 7.07 -14.38 4.82
C ILE A 64 7.54 -13.19 5.68
N PRO A 65 8.60 -12.46 5.30
CA PRO A 65 9.19 -11.37 6.11
C PRO A 65 8.32 -10.10 6.07
N ILE A 66 7.17 -10.17 6.73
CA ILE A 66 6.23 -9.05 6.93
C ILE A 66 6.53 -8.46 8.31
N ASP A 67 7.50 -7.56 8.38
CA ASP A 67 8.13 -7.13 9.64
C ASP A 67 7.68 -5.74 10.10
N THR A 68 6.99 -4.98 9.24
CA THR A 68 6.48 -3.64 9.57
C THR A 68 4.96 -3.59 9.57
N LYS A 69 4.38 -2.67 10.35
CA LYS A 69 2.91 -2.47 10.37
C LYS A 69 2.36 -2.08 8.99
N VAL A 70 3.13 -1.33 8.21
CA VAL A 70 2.76 -0.94 6.84
C VAL A 70 2.66 -2.19 5.95
N GLN A 71 3.69 -3.04 5.95
CA GLN A 71 3.66 -4.30 5.20
C GLN A 71 2.53 -5.23 5.65
N GLN A 72 2.24 -5.30 6.96
CA GLN A 72 1.11 -6.08 7.47
C GLN A 72 -0.22 -5.58 6.91
N ASN A 73 -0.45 -4.27 6.95
CA ASN A 73 -1.67 -3.67 6.43
C ASN A 73 -1.80 -3.89 4.92
N GLU A 74 -0.73 -3.68 4.16
CA GLU A 74 -0.74 -3.92 2.71
C GLU A 74 -1.02 -5.38 2.37
N PHE A 75 -0.37 -6.32 3.07
CA PHE A 75 -0.60 -7.74 2.86
C PHE A 75 -2.03 -8.13 3.19
N LEU A 76 -2.59 -7.61 4.29
CA LEU A 76 -3.97 -7.82 4.69
C LEU A 76 -4.96 -7.34 3.61
N VAL A 77 -4.70 -6.17 3.02
CA VAL A 77 -5.50 -5.64 1.90
C VAL A 77 -5.43 -6.57 0.70
N TRP A 78 -4.26 -7.09 0.34
CA TRP A 78 -4.14 -8.00 -0.81
C TRP A 78 -4.91 -9.29 -0.59
N LEU A 79 -4.84 -9.85 0.63
CA LEU A 79 -5.62 -11.03 1.00
C LEU A 79 -7.13 -10.76 0.96
N HIS A 80 -7.56 -9.61 1.49
CA HIS A 80 -8.96 -9.22 1.51
C HIS A 80 -9.53 -9.03 0.11
N ASP A 81 -8.80 -8.34 -0.76
CA ASP A 81 -9.20 -8.13 -2.15
C ASP A 81 -9.30 -9.46 -2.91
N ALA A 82 -8.35 -10.38 -2.70
CA ALA A 82 -8.39 -11.71 -3.31
C ALA A 82 -9.54 -12.57 -2.76
N TYR A 83 -9.78 -12.53 -1.44
CA TYR A 83 -10.90 -13.22 -0.79
C TYR A 83 -12.26 -12.73 -1.31
N ARG A 84 -12.39 -11.41 -1.50
CA ARG A 84 -13.57 -10.78 -2.09
C ARG A 84 -13.62 -10.85 -3.62
N LYS A 85 -12.70 -11.58 -4.25
CA LYS A 85 -12.63 -11.79 -5.71
C LYS A 85 -12.47 -10.50 -6.53
N LYS A 86 -11.94 -9.44 -5.91
CA LYS A 86 -11.55 -8.20 -6.60
C LYS A 86 -10.24 -8.35 -7.36
N THR A 87 -9.39 -9.25 -6.88
CA THR A 87 -8.12 -9.66 -7.50
C THR A 87 -8.12 -11.17 -7.65
N SER A 88 -7.56 -11.68 -8.74
CA SER A 88 -7.47 -13.13 -8.97
C SER A 88 -6.43 -13.80 -8.07
N LYS A 89 -6.56 -15.12 -7.90
CA LYS A 89 -5.58 -15.95 -7.18
C LYS A 89 -4.18 -15.82 -7.80
N GLN A 90 -4.12 -15.79 -9.13
CA GLN A 90 -2.87 -15.66 -9.88
C GLN A 90 -2.20 -14.30 -9.64
N GLU A 91 -2.97 -13.21 -9.70
CA GLU A 91 -2.44 -11.86 -9.42
C GLU A 91 -1.95 -11.74 -7.98
N LEU A 92 -2.66 -12.32 -7.00
CA LEU A 92 -2.18 -12.38 -5.62
C LEU A 92 -0.83 -13.11 -5.54
N THR A 93 -0.74 -14.32 -6.10
CA THR A 93 0.49 -15.11 -6.08
C THR A 93 1.64 -14.37 -6.75
N GLN A 94 1.41 -13.75 -7.91
CA GLN A 94 2.42 -12.96 -8.61
C GLN A 94 2.89 -11.77 -7.76
N LYS A 95 1.97 -11.09 -7.08
CA LYS A 95 2.29 -9.94 -6.22
C LYS A 95 3.11 -10.36 -5.00
N ILE A 96 2.74 -11.45 -4.34
CA ILE A 96 3.50 -12.01 -3.21
C ILE A 96 4.90 -12.43 -3.69
N ASN A 97 5.01 -13.15 -4.80
CA ASN A 97 6.30 -13.62 -5.33
C ASN A 97 7.24 -12.48 -5.72
N SER A 98 6.69 -11.41 -6.27
CA SER A 98 7.47 -10.23 -6.68
C SER A 98 7.94 -9.41 -5.47
N THR A 99 7.11 -9.33 -4.43
CA THR A 99 7.42 -8.57 -3.20
C THR A 99 8.34 -9.34 -2.27
N TYR A 100 8.15 -10.65 -2.19
CA TYR A 100 8.87 -11.56 -1.29
C TYR A 100 9.50 -12.71 -2.09
N PRO A 101 10.63 -12.46 -2.77
CA PRO A 101 11.33 -13.49 -3.53
C PRO A 101 11.69 -14.71 -2.67
N GLY A 102 11.60 -15.91 -3.24
CA GLY A 102 11.86 -17.16 -2.52
C GLY A 102 10.68 -17.74 -1.74
N HIS A 103 9.52 -17.06 -1.74
CA HIS A 103 8.29 -17.50 -1.06
C HIS A 103 7.21 -18.02 -2.02
N ALA A 104 7.60 -18.64 -3.14
CA ALA A 104 6.66 -19.13 -4.15
C ALA A 104 5.73 -20.22 -3.63
N TYR A 105 6.23 -21.06 -2.71
CA TYR A 105 5.43 -22.08 -2.06
C TYR A 105 4.33 -21.45 -1.20
N GLU A 106 4.68 -20.49 -0.34
CA GLU A 106 3.75 -19.81 0.56
C GLU A 106 2.68 -19.03 -0.22
N ALA A 107 3.09 -18.34 -1.29
CA ALA A 107 2.18 -17.61 -2.16
C ALA A 107 1.15 -18.54 -2.83
N ALA A 108 1.60 -19.71 -3.31
CA ALA A 108 0.72 -20.73 -3.89
C ALA A 108 -0.16 -21.38 -2.81
N PHE A 109 0.40 -21.66 -1.64
CA PHE A 109 -0.32 -22.21 -0.49
C PHE A 109 -1.48 -21.29 -0.08
N ILE A 110 -1.21 -20.01 0.20
CA ILE A 110 -2.23 -19.01 0.54
C ILE A 110 -3.31 -18.96 -0.55
N ALA A 111 -2.91 -18.85 -1.82
CA ALA A 111 -3.84 -18.75 -2.93
C ALA A 111 -4.74 -19.99 -3.05
N SER A 112 -4.22 -21.19 -2.76
CA SER A 112 -4.99 -22.43 -2.76
C SER A 112 -6.10 -22.47 -1.69
N LYS A 113 -5.99 -21.65 -0.63
CA LYS A 113 -6.97 -21.59 0.46
C LYS A 113 -8.05 -20.52 0.27
N LEU A 114 -7.91 -19.67 -0.75
CA LEU A 114 -8.93 -18.68 -1.10
C LEU A 114 -10.22 -19.38 -1.56
N PRO A 115 -11.40 -18.78 -1.28
CA PRO A 115 -12.71 -19.28 -1.75
C PRO A 115 -12.94 -19.10 -3.27
#